data_AF-A0A6M1ZG86-F1
#
_entry.id   AF-A0A6M1ZG86-F1
#
_cell.length_a   1.000
_cell.length_b   1.000
_cell.length_c   1.000
_cell.angle_alpha   90.00
_cell.angle_beta   90.00
_cell.angle_gamma   90.00
#
_symmetry.space_group_name_H-M   'P 1'
#
loop_
_entity.id
_entity.type
_entity.pdbx_description
1 polymer ?
#
loop_
_entity_poly.entity_id
_entity_poly.type
_entity_poly.pdbx_seq_one_letter_code
_entity_poly.pdbx_strand_id
1 'polypeptide(L)'
;MKYSAAVVLSLCCFSLWAEAAQEEEDLVADASHVFLMARAEAIPNGEGLEENTDHYLEGYIQALVDMHFYEHQVVVVVKDQVVYLYNLPNNALLCNSIISFVEDVPCVEEVKAMNGMSCEEVEARRDYVAQPCISGVWFPQSTMLFQPLVANPRQVTYSASYRAGDRVVGKNAIPISMGDDFPVYRWQGVFPMCGDLQIGVQACIWAVFNFEDVPHMDGTCCELVNTDYLLGIPLTYAFDRWAFRLRLYHISSHLGDEFLVNRPFFLPLRMNPSFEALEFMTSYQITRGLRVYFGPGLILHNDRSFDMETFYVDYGAEWRFGGSRFVCHRLYGTWFLALDVENWQVRDWQFDWTIKGGYEFSKLAGIGRKMRLYASYHDGFSYEGQFFKLKTNYGEFGLSWGF
;
A
#
# COMPACT_ATOMS: atom_id res chain seq x y z
N MET A 1 0.28 -37.02 19.56
CA MET A 1 0.15 -36.56 20.96
C MET A 1 1.55 -36.38 21.52
N LYS A 2 1.82 -35.22 22.15
CA LYS A 2 3.13 -34.66 22.58
C LYS A 2 3.90 -33.93 21.47
N TYR A 3 3.61 -32.64 21.32
CA TYR A 3 4.51 -31.48 21.16
C TYR A 3 3.60 -30.27 20.91
N SER A 4 2.92 -29.82 21.98
CA SER A 4 2.00 -28.68 21.93
C SER A 4 2.06 -28.02 23.30
N ALA A 5 2.95 -27.03 23.46
CA ALA A 5 2.99 -26.09 24.60
C ALA A 5 4.10 -25.02 24.49
N ALA A 6 5.13 -25.20 23.66
CA ALA A 6 6.33 -24.34 23.72
C ALA A 6 6.33 -23.11 22.79
N VAL A 7 5.40 -23.00 21.83
CA VAL A 7 5.41 -21.89 20.85
C VAL A 7 4.50 -20.72 21.26
N VAL A 8 3.58 -20.92 22.21
CA VAL A 8 2.63 -19.87 22.66
C VAL A 8 3.24 -18.96 23.75
N LEU A 9 4.33 -19.37 24.41
CA LEU A 9 4.95 -18.55 25.48
C LEU A 9 5.94 -17.49 24.99
N SER A 10 6.36 -17.51 23.72
CA SER A 10 7.28 -16.50 23.18
C SER A 10 6.58 -15.19 22.77
N LEU A 11 5.24 -15.20 22.65
CA LEU A 11 4.45 -14.05 22.21
C LEU A 11 3.98 -13.15 23.37
N CYS A 12 4.22 -13.52 24.64
CA CYS A 12 3.84 -12.73 25.81
C CYS A 12 5.02 -12.07 26.55
N CYS A 13 6.27 -12.28 26.13
CA CYS A 13 7.45 -11.71 26.81
C CYS A 13 8.01 -10.44 26.16
N PHE A 14 7.51 -10.01 25.00
CA PHE A 14 7.92 -8.76 24.36
C PHE A 14 7.05 -7.53 24.70
N SER A 15 6.05 -7.68 25.57
CA SER A 15 5.12 -6.61 25.96
C SER A 15 5.28 -6.11 27.40
N LEU A 16 6.33 -6.52 28.13
CA LEU A 16 6.50 -6.19 29.55
C LEU A 16 7.83 -5.51 29.92
N TRP A 17 8.71 -5.21 28.97
CA TRP A 17 9.99 -4.53 29.23
C TRP A 17 10.29 -3.51 28.14
N ALA A 18 9.60 -2.36 28.19
CA ALA A 18 10.01 -1.13 27.51
C ALA A 18 9.44 0.08 28.24
N GLU A 19 9.62 0.10 29.56
CA GLU A 19 9.45 1.30 30.39
C GLU A 19 10.75 1.40 31.22
N ALA A 20 11.37 2.58 31.20
CA ALA A 20 12.70 2.94 31.71
C ALA A 20 13.90 2.70 30.77
N ALA A 21 14.08 3.64 29.83
CA ALA A 21 15.40 4.13 29.42
C ALA A 21 15.25 5.60 29.01
N GLN A 22 15.28 6.46 30.02
CA GLN A 22 15.46 7.90 29.90
C GLN A 22 16.96 8.14 30.08
N GLU A 23 17.56 8.98 29.24
CA GLU A 23 19.00 9.32 29.12
C GLU A 23 19.84 8.44 28.18
N GLU A 24 19.75 8.76 26.88
CA GLU A 24 20.92 8.88 25.99
C GLU A 24 20.55 9.86 24.85
N GLU A 25 20.39 11.12 25.26
CA GLU A 25 20.26 12.28 24.40
C GLU A 25 21.69 12.71 24.03
N ASP A 26 22.15 12.31 22.83
CA ASP A 26 23.19 12.96 22.02
C ASP A 26 23.78 11.92 21.05
N LEU A 27 23.22 11.84 19.83
CA LEU A 27 23.91 11.42 18.58
C LEU A 27 23.00 11.22 17.34
N VAL A 28 21.72 11.62 17.38
CA VAL A 28 20.87 11.69 16.17
C VAL A 28 20.59 13.15 15.83
N ALA A 29 21.64 13.87 15.43
CA ALA A 29 21.50 15.18 14.83
C ALA A 29 21.03 15.02 13.37
N ASP A 30 19.96 15.74 13.06
CA ASP A 30 19.51 16.15 11.73
C ASP A 30 18.68 15.16 10.88
N ALA A 31 17.52 14.77 11.41
CA ALA A 31 16.43 14.17 10.62
C ALA A 31 15.06 14.88 10.84
N SER A 32 15.07 16.08 11.42
CA SER A 32 13.86 16.82 11.83
C SER A 32 13.27 17.73 10.75
N HIS A 33 13.96 17.98 9.63
CA HIS A 33 13.47 18.86 8.57
C HIS A 33 13.09 18.10 7.29
N VAL A 34 12.09 17.21 7.38
CA VAL A 34 11.26 16.92 6.20
C VAL A 34 10.28 18.08 6.08
N PHE A 35 10.72 19.16 5.44
CA PHE A 35 9.92 20.34 5.11
C PHE A 35 8.59 19.91 4.49
N LEU A 36 7.43 20.05 5.12
CA LEU A 36 6.16 20.02 4.38
C LEU A 36 6.09 21.28 3.52
N MET A 37 5.51 21.22 2.32
CA MET A 37 5.33 22.42 1.48
C MET A 37 4.20 23.25 2.05
N ALA A 38 4.44 24.55 2.27
CA ALA A 38 3.36 25.52 2.36
C ALA A 38 2.70 25.66 0.98
N ARG A 39 1.36 25.68 0.91
CA ARG A 39 0.62 25.81 -0.36
C ARG A 39 0.77 27.18 -1.01
N ALA A 40 1.37 28.14 -0.31
CA ALA A 40 1.89 29.37 -0.91
C ALA A 40 2.71 29.11 -2.19
N GLU A 41 3.37 27.96 -2.28
CA GLU A 41 4.17 27.58 -3.44
C GLU A 41 3.36 26.92 -4.58
N ALA A 42 2.07 26.65 -4.38
CA ALA A 42 1.16 26.01 -5.36
C ALA A 42 0.13 26.97 -6.00
N ILE A 43 0.04 28.20 -5.50
CA ILE A 43 -0.80 29.27 -6.04
C ILE A 43 0.09 30.14 -6.96
N PRO A 44 -0.33 30.46 -8.20
CA PRO A 44 0.38 31.42 -9.04
C PRO A 44 0.56 32.71 -8.23
N ASN A 45 1.79 33.25 -8.15
CA ASN A 45 2.20 34.45 -7.40
C ASN A 45 1.02 35.28 -6.90
N GLY A 46 0.84 35.35 -5.58
CA GLY A 46 -0.34 35.84 -4.83
C GLY A 46 -0.83 37.26 -5.13
N GLU A 47 -1.10 37.56 -6.40
CA GLU A 47 -1.79 38.75 -6.84
C GLU A 47 -3.29 38.52 -6.64
N GLY A 48 -3.82 39.06 -5.55
CA GLY A 48 -5.25 39.20 -5.31
C GLY A 48 -5.81 38.49 -4.08
N LEU A 49 -5.00 37.84 -3.24
CA LEU A 49 -5.48 37.21 -1.99
C LEU A 49 -5.49 38.17 -0.78
N GLU A 50 -4.66 39.21 -0.78
CA GLU A 50 -4.54 40.17 0.34
C GLU A 50 -5.72 41.15 0.45
N GLU A 51 -6.52 41.34 -0.61
CA GLU A 51 -7.68 42.27 -0.64
C GLU A 51 -9.04 41.57 -0.43
N ASN A 52 -9.05 40.27 -0.14
CA ASN A 52 -10.30 39.52 -0.07
C ASN A 52 -10.97 39.57 1.31
N THR A 53 -12.30 39.75 1.29
CA THR A 53 -13.15 39.68 2.49
C THR A 53 -13.08 38.29 3.15
N ASP A 54 -13.23 38.22 4.47
CA ASP A 54 -13.27 36.96 5.24
C ASP A 54 -14.22 35.91 4.63
N HIS A 55 -15.33 36.35 4.05
CA HIS A 55 -16.29 35.47 3.35
C HIS A 55 -15.71 34.79 2.10
N TYR A 56 -14.87 35.49 1.33
CA TYR A 56 -14.20 34.88 0.18
C TYR A 56 -13.17 33.85 0.64
N LEU A 57 -12.38 34.19 1.68
CA LEU A 57 -11.37 33.29 2.24
C LEU A 57 -12.03 32.05 2.84
N GLU A 58 -13.16 32.21 3.54
CA GLU A 58 -13.97 31.10 4.05
C GLU A 58 -14.43 30.16 2.93
N GLY A 59 -15.05 30.71 1.88
CA GLY A 59 -15.52 29.90 0.75
C GLY A 59 -14.38 29.19 0.01
N TYR A 60 -13.23 29.85 -0.14
CA TYR A 60 -12.04 29.28 -0.77
C TYR A 60 -11.45 28.13 0.05
N ILE A 61 -11.25 28.33 1.36
CA ILE A 61 -10.71 27.30 2.24
C ILE A 61 -11.71 26.15 2.38
N GLN A 62 -13.01 26.41 2.50
CA GLN A 62 -14.05 25.37 2.52
C GLN A 62 -13.97 24.52 1.25
N ALA A 63 -13.93 25.13 0.06
CA ALA A 63 -13.81 24.39 -1.20
C ALA A 63 -12.51 23.56 -1.29
N LEU A 64 -11.40 24.07 -0.75
CA LEU A 64 -10.13 23.35 -0.71
C LEU A 64 -10.17 22.14 0.22
N VAL A 65 -10.73 22.32 1.42
CA VAL A 65 -10.95 21.25 2.41
C VAL A 65 -11.87 20.21 1.81
N ASP A 66 -12.96 20.61 1.16
CA ASP A 66 -13.88 19.67 0.51
C ASP A 66 -13.16 18.91 -0.62
N MET A 67 -12.37 19.57 -1.46
CA MET A 67 -11.68 18.89 -2.56
C MET A 67 -10.72 17.77 -2.10
N HIS A 68 -10.16 17.86 -0.89
CA HIS A 68 -9.17 16.88 -0.39
C HIS A 68 -9.68 16.01 0.76
N PHE A 69 -10.68 16.50 1.49
CA PHE A 69 -11.21 15.95 2.73
C PHE A 69 -12.75 16.02 2.78
N TYR A 70 -13.45 16.06 1.63
CA TYR A 70 -14.94 16.08 1.59
C TYR A 70 -15.55 15.00 2.49
N GLU A 71 -14.84 13.88 2.60
CA GLU A 71 -15.19 12.70 3.39
C GLU A 71 -15.35 12.98 4.89
N HIS A 72 -14.77 14.06 5.40
CA HIS A 72 -14.79 14.40 6.83
C HIS A 72 -15.74 15.55 7.18
N GLN A 73 -16.36 16.19 6.18
CA GLN A 73 -17.33 17.28 6.38
C GLN A 73 -16.84 18.34 7.38
N VAL A 74 -15.56 18.69 7.29
CA VAL A 74 -14.96 19.72 8.15
C VAL A 74 -15.57 21.06 7.77
N VAL A 75 -16.05 21.79 8.78
CA VAL A 75 -16.65 23.12 8.56
C VAL A 75 -15.61 24.19 8.87
N VAL A 76 -15.44 25.11 7.92
CA VAL A 76 -14.50 26.21 8.00
C VAL A 76 -15.26 27.50 8.29
N VAL A 77 -14.78 28.28 9.26
CA VAL A 77 -15.25 29.64 9.53
C VAL A 77 -14.06 30.57 9.59
N VAL A 78 -14.13 31.73 8.94
CA VAL A 78 -13.05 32.72 8.96
C VAL A 78 -13.54 34.00 9.61
N LYS A 79 -12.76 34.52 10.57
CA LYS A 79 -13.01 35.82 11.21
C LYS A 79 -11.69 36.52 11.42
N ASP A 80 -11.56 37.74 10.91
CA ASP A 80 -10.35 38.56 11.02
C ASP A 80 -9.09 37.78 10.59
N GLN A 81 -9.16 37.06 9.45
CA GLN A 81 -8.10 36.18 8.93
C GLN A 81 -7.68 34.98 9.81
N VAL A 82 -8.39 34.74 10.92
CA VAL A 82 -8.23 33.52 11.74
C VAL A 82 -9.23 32.47 11.29
N VAL A 83 -8.75 31.25 11.03
CA VAL A 83 -9.56 30.13 10.55
C VAL A 83 -9.95 29.23 11.71
N TYR A 84 -11.24 28.96 11.86
CA TYR A 84 -11.80 28.04 12.83
C TYR A 84 -12.30 26.78 12.12
N LEU A 85 -11.76 25.63 12.51
CA LEU A 85 -12.14 24.32 11.97
C LEU A 85 -13.02 23.58 12.97
N TYR A 86 -14.19 23.18 12.50
CA TYR A 86 -15.16 22.37 13.26
C TYR A 86 -15.33 21.00 12.62
N ASN A 87 -15.85 20.04 13.39
CA ASN A 87 -16.10 18.67 12.93
C ASN A 87 -14.83 17.95 12.42
N LEU A 88 -13.69 18.21 13.06
CA LEU A 88 -12.44 17.54 12.72
C LEU A 88 -12.55 16.04 13.06
N PRO A 89 -11.93 15.16 12.24
CA PRO A 89 -11.96 13.73 12.47
C PRO A 89 -11.22 13.36 13.75
N ASN A 90 -11.71 12.34 14.46
CA ASN A 90 -11.12 11.86 15.72
C ASN A 90 -9.70 11.28 15.56
N ASN A 91 -9.28 10.94 14.33
CA ASN A 91 -7.95 10.43 14.04
C ASN A 91 -6.92 11.58 14.10
N ALA A 92 -6.00 11.52 15.07
CA ALA A 92 -5.02 12.59 15.31
C ALA A 92 -4.11 12.89 14.12
N LEU A 93 -3.67 11.88 13.36
CA LEU A 93 -2.84 12.11 12.17
C LEU A 93 -3.60 12.86 11.08
N LEU A 94 -4.87 12.52 10.90
CA LEU A 94 -5.70 13.09 9.86
C LEU A 94 -6.19 14.48 10.27
N CYS A 95 -6.53 14.67 11.55
CA CYS A 95 -6.80 15.99 12.15
C CYS A 95 -5.60 16.94 11.98
N ASN A 96 -4.40 16.50 12.38
CA ASN A 96 -3.18 17.29 12.22
C ASN A 96 -2.86 17.56 10.75
N SER A 97 -3.15 16.59 9.86
CA SER A 97 -2.97 16.77 8.42
C SER A 97 -3.94 17.81 7.86
N ILE A 98 -5.19 17.86 8.31
CA ILE A 98 -6.18 18.86 7.90
C ILE A 98 -5.82 20.25 8.45
N ILE A 99 -5.40 20.34 9.71
CA ILE A 99 -4.96 21.61 10.33
C ILE A 99 -3.75 22.15 9.57
N SER A 100 -2.69 21.36 9.44
CA SER A 100 -1.48 21.74 8.68
C SER A 100 -1.83 22.10 7.24
N PHE A 101 -2.74 21.35 6.61
CA PHE A 101 -3.21 21.63 5.27
C PHE A 101 -3.83 23.03 5.16
N VAL A 102 -4.64 23.47 6.13
CA VAL A 102 -5.25 24.80 6.16
C VAL A 102 -4.26 25.89 6.55
N GLU A 103 -3.36 25.63 7.50
CA GLU A 103 -2.27 26.56 7.89
C GLU A 103 -1.36 26.89 6.70
N ASP A 104 -1.18 25.94 5.78
CA ASP A 104 -0.35 26.11 4.59
C ASP A 104 -0.99 27.04 3.52
N VAL A 105 -2.25 27.48 3.69
CA VAL A 105 -2.94 28.37 2.74
C VAL A 105 -2.45 29.83 2.91
N PRO A 106 -2.07 30.53 1.83
CA PRO A 106 -1.67 31.93 1.92
C PRO A 106 -2.75 32.81 2.56
N CYS A 107 -2.32 33.77 3.37
CA CYS A 107 -3.18 34.72 4.10
C CYS A 107 -3.94 34.14 5.30
N VAL A 108 -3.66 32.89 5.70
CA VAL A 108 -4.10 32.35 7.00
C VAL A 108 -3.06 32.69 8.06
N GLU A 109 -3.45 33.49 9.07
CA GLU A 109 -2.54 33.84 10.17
C GLU A 109 -2.51 32.78 11.26
N GLU A 110 -3.67 32.17 11.55
CA GLU A 110 -3.84 31.22 12.64
C GLU A 110 -5.00 30.25 12.35
N VAL A 111 -4.83 28.97 12.73
CA VAL A 111 -5.89 27.94 12.64
C VAL A 111 -6.26 27.42 14.02
N LYS A 112 -7.54 27.40 14.35
CA LYS A 112 -8.09 26.94 15.64
C LYS A 112 -9.04 25.76 15.44
N ALA A 113 -8.70 24.63 16.05
CA ALA A 113 -9.59 23.47 16.14
C ALA A 113 -10.63 23.69 17.25
N MET A 114 -11.91 23.61 16.91
CA MET A 114 -13.02 23.90 17.83
C MET A 114 -13.91 22.67 18.05
N ASN A 115 -14.29 22.41 19.30
CA ASN A 115 -15.09 21.24 19.71
C ASN A 115 -16.62 21.46 19.61
N GLY A 116 -17.07 22.53 18.97
CA GLY A 116 -18.50 22.82 18.82
C GLY A 116 -18.73 24.24 18.33
N MET A 117 -19.81 24.43 17.57
CA MET A 117 -20.15 25.68 16.89
C MET A 117 -21.29 26.41 17.64
N SER A 118 -21.32 27.75 17.61
CA SER A 118 -22.41 28.51 18.23
C SER A 118 -23.73 28.36 17.45
N CYS A 119 -24.88 28.57 18.12
CA CYS A 119 -26.19 28.42 17.47
C CYS A 119 -26.36 29.34 16.24
N GLU A 120 -25.82 30.55 16.28
CA GLU A 120 -25.87 31.50 15.16
C GLU A 120 -25.04 31.03 13.95
N GLU A 121 -23.87 30.45 14.20
CA GLU A 121 -23.01 29.90 13.16
C GLU A 121 -23.59 28.63 12.52
N VAL A 122 -24.26 27.80 13.32
CA VAL A 122 -24.99 26.61 12.84
C VAL A 122 -26.18 27.02 11.97
N GLU A 123 -26.95 28.03 12.37
CA GLU A 123 -28.10 28.52 11.59
C GLU A 123 -27.65 29.14 10.26
N ALA A 124 -26.56 29.91 10.26
CA ALA A 124 -25.98 30.51 9.06
C ALA A 124 -25.45 29.47 8.05
N ARG A 125 -25.10 28.27 8.52
CA ARG A 125 -24.55 27.16 7.72
C ARG A 125 -25.43 25.93 7.78
N ARG A 126 -26.73 26.12 7.99
CA ARG A 126 -27.70 25.04 8.22
C ARG A 126 -27.71 24.01 7.10
N ASP A 127 -27.60 24.43 5.84
CA ASP A 127 -27.55 23.52 4.69
C ASP A 127 -26.28 22.65 4.66
N TYR A 128 -25.20 23.13 5.29
CA TYR A 128 -23.91 22.45 5.38
C TYR A 128 -23.84 21.55 6.63
N VAL A 129 -24.29 22.04 7.78
CA VAL A 129 -24.35 21.31 9.06
C VAL A 129 -25.44 20.23 9.06
N ALA A 130 -26.54 20.44 8.34
CA ALA A 130 -27.61 19.45 8.19
C ALA A 130 -27.29 18.37 7.14
N GLN A 131 -26.11 18.40 6.51
CA GLN A 131 -25.69 17.27 5.69
C GLN A 131 -25.66 16.01 6.56
N PRO A 132 -26.19 14.88 6.06
CA PRO A 132 -26.13 13.63 6.80
C PRO A 132 -24.67 13.28 7.06
N CYS A 133 -24.29 13.15 8.33
CA CYS A 133 -23.02 12.53 8.72
C CYS A 133 -23.09 11.06 8.33
N ILE A 134 -22.58 10.74 7.14
CA ILE A 134 -22.50 9.35 6.69
C ILE A 134 -21.35 8.71 7.47
N SER A 135 -21.61 7.61 8.17
CA SER A 135 -20.59 6.88 8.95
C SER A 135 -19.48 6.23 8.10
N GLY A 136 -19.42 6.56 6.81
CA GLY A 136 -18.47 6.00 5.86
C GLY A 136 -18.70 6.45 4.42
N VAL A 137 -17.75 6.09 3.57
CA VAL A 137 -17.60 6.58 2.19
C VAL A 137 -17.69 5.40 1.23
N TRP A 138 -18.53 5.53 0.20
CA TRP A 138 -18.58 4.61 -0.93
C TRP A 138 -17.46 4.93 -1.92
N PHE A 139 -16.74 3.90 -2.36
CA PHE A 139 -15.70 3.99 -3.40
C PHE A 139 -14.62 5.06 -3.14
N PRO A 140 -13.90 5.04 -1.99
CA PRO A 140 -12.87 6.03 -1.70
C PRO A 140 -11.73 5.96 -2.74
N GLN A 141 -11.27 7.12 -3.21
CA GLN A 141 -10.32 7.24 -4.33
C GLN A 141 -8.94 7.81 -3.96
N SER A 142 -8.85 8.50 -2.81
CA SER A 142 -7.71 9.37 -2.48
C SER A 142 -6.61 8.65 -1.70
N THR A 143 -6.97 7.74 -0.80
CA THR A 143 -6.03 7.14 0.17
C THR A 143 -6.23 5.63 0.29
N MET A 144 -5.15 4.93 0.66
CA MET A 144 -5.18 3.50 0.99
C MET A 144 -4.86 3.30 2.47
N LEU A 145 -5.65 2.46 3.16
CA LEU A 145 -5.45 2.16 4.57
C LEU A 145 -4.26 1.22 4.80
N PHE A 146 -4.03 0.29 3.87
CA PHE A 146 -2.89 -0.63 3.91
C PHE A 146 -2.07 -0.46 2.63
N GLN A 147 -0.83 0.03 2.73
CA GLN A 147 -0.02 0.27 1.54
C GLN A 147 0.61 -1.04 1.01
N PRO A 148 0.77 -1.20 -0.31
CA PRO A 148 1.34 -2.39 -0.96
C PRO A 148 2.71 -2.78 -0.38
N LEU A 149 3.00 -4.09 -0.32
CA LEU A 149 4.31 -4.64 0.06
C LEU A 149 5.24 -4.58 -1.16
N VAL A 150 6.20 -3.66 -1.16
CA VAL A 150 6.94 -3.28 -2.39
C VAL A 150 7.81 -4.42 -2.93
N ALA A 151 8.44 -5.19 -2.03
CA ALA A 151 9.34 -6.27 -2.42
C ALA A 151 8.62 -7.62 -2.64
N ASN A 152 7.39 -7.81 -2.15
CA ASN A 152 6.63 -9.03 -2.38
C ASN A 152 6.44 -9.28 -3.90
N PRO A 153 6.90 -10.43 -4.44
CA PRO A 153 6.81 -10.74 -5.88
C PRO A 153 5.37 -10.86 -6.41
N ARG A 154 4.41 -11.16 -5.52
CA ARG A 154 2.97 -11.26 -5.79
C ARG A 154 2.19 -10.12 -5.17
N GLN A 155 2.81 -8.97 -5.01
CA GLN A 155 2.08 -7.75 -4.71
C GLN A 155 1.17 -7.38 -5.89
N VAL A 156 -0.10 -7.12 -5.57
CA VAL A 156 -1.08 -6.62 -6.53
C VAL A 156 -0.72 -5.19 -6.93
N THR A 157 -0.31 -5.03 -8.17
CA THR A 157 0.13 -3.77 -8.77
C THR A 157 0.16 -3.92 -10.29
N TYR A 158 0.34 -2.81 -11.00
CA TYR A 158 0.70 -2.84 -12.42
C TYR A 158 2.22 -2.87 -12.53
N SER A 159 2.79 -3.85 -13.21
CA SER A 159 4.23 -3.89 -13.44
C SER A 159 4.60 -4.65 -14.70
N ALA A 160 5.78 -4.31 -15.22
CA ALA A 160 6.49 -5.11 -16.21
C ALA A 160 7.97 -5.05 -15.88
N SER A 161 8.65 -6.20 -15.86
CA SER A 161 10.09 -6.27 -15.64
C SER A 161 10.73 -7.24 -16.63
N TYR A 162 12.01 -7.03 -16.87
CA TYR A 162 12.87 -8.03 -17.50
C TYR A 162 13.54 -8.82 -16.39
N ARG A 163 13.38 -10.14 -16.43
CA ARG A 163 13.89 -11.12 -15.47
C ARG A 163 15.01 -11.93 -16.12
N ALA A 164 16.17 -11.99 -15.46
CA ALA A 164 17.35 -12.69 -15.93
C ALA A 164 17.85 -13.71 -14.89
N GLY A 165 18.25 -14.89 -15.37
CA GLY A 165 18.85 -15.96 -14.57
C GLY A 165 17.88 -17.01 -14.02
N ASP A 166 16.58 -16.86 -14.28
CA ASP A 166 15.54 -17.79 -13.81
C ASP A 166 15.73 -19.19 -14.42
N ARG A 167 15.85 -20.20 -13.57
CA ARG A 167 16.15 -21.59 -13.96
C ARG A 167 14.89 -22.42 -14.19
N VAL A 168 13.72 -21.89 -13.86
CA VAL A 168 12.45 -22.61 -13.86
C VAL A 168 11.61 -22.19 -15.07
N VAL A 169 11.40 -20.88 -15.21
CA VAL A 169 10.58 -20.32 -16.30
C VAL A 169 11.38 -20.19 -17.61
N GLY A 170 12.64 -19.79 -17.51
CA GLY A 170 13.57 -19.54 -18.62
C GLY A 170 14.55 -18.43 -18.26
N LYS A 171 15.82 -18.51 -18.67
CA LYS A 171 16.84 -17.59 -18.13
C LYS A 171 16.65 -16.14 -18.59
N ASN A 172 15.83 -15.89 -19.60
CA ASN A 172 15.34 -14.57 -19.97
C ASN A 172 13.81 -14.61 -20.04
N ALA A 173 13.17 -13.90 -19.11
CA ALA A 173 11.72 -13.85 -19.02
C ALA A 173 11.22 -12.41 -18.82
N ILE A 174 9.95 -12.19 -19.14
CA ILE A 174 9.25 -10.93 -18.87
C ILE A 174 7.99 -11.28 -18.04
N PRO A 175 8.03 -11.09 -16.72
CA PRO A 175 6.82 -11.09 -15.92
C PRO A 175 6.06 -9.77 -16.08
N ILE A 176 4.74 -9.88 -16.15
CA ILE A 176 3.80 -8.78 -16.24
C ILE A 176 2.74 -8.96 -15.16
N SER A 177 2.47 -7.89 -14.40
CA SER A 177 1.42 -7.83 -13.41
C SER A 177 0.38 -6.79 -13.83
N MET A 178 -0.89 -7.16 -13.74
CA MET A 178 -2.02 -6.25 -13.92
C MET A 178 -3.04 -6.50 -12.84
N GLY A 179 -3.09 -5.62 -11.85
CA GLY A 179 -4.07 -5.73 -10.79
C GLY A 179 -4.21 -4.45 -9.99
N ASP A 180 -5.35 -4.34 -9.32
CA ASP A 180 -5.67 -3.20 -8.46
C ASP A 180 -6.47 -3.67 -7.24
N ASP A 181 -6.48 -2.81 -6.22
CA ASP A 181 -7.38 -2.90 -5.08
C ASP A 181 -8.53 -1.92 -5.32
N PHE A 182 -9.76 -2.41 -5.24
CA PHE A 182 -10.99 -1.65 -5.44
C PHE A 182 -11.70 -1.49 -4.10
N PRO A 183 -11.46 -0.38 -3.37
CA PRO A 183 -12.22 -0.04 -2.19
C PRO A 183 -13.71 0.08 -2.51
N VAL A 184 -14.55 -0.66 -1.79
CA VAL A 184 -16.02 -0.59 -1.98
C VAL A 184 -16.62 0.37 -0.97
N TYR A 185 -16.27 0.21 0.30
CA TYR A 185 -16.79 1.05 1.37
C TYR A 185 -15.78 1.21 2.49
N ARG A 186 -15.67 2.43 3.03
CA ARG A 186 -14.84 2.76 4.18
C ARG A 186 -15.68 3.35 5.29
N TRP A 187 -15.78 2.66 6.42
CA TRP A 187 -16.26 3.25 7.67
C TRP A 187 -15.17 4.08 8.32
N GLN A 188 -15.55 5.21 8.90
CA GLN A 188 -14.64 6.10 9.59
C GLN A 188 -14.87 6.04 11.11
N GLY A 189 -13.79 6.17 11.89
CA GLY A 189 -13.89 6.28 13.35
C GLY A 189 -14.49 5.05 14.04
N VAL A 190 -14.18 3.84 13.53
CA VAL A 190 -14.70 2.57 14.04
C VAL A 190 -13.82 2.06 15.19
N PHE A 191 -14.44 1.30 16.10
CA PHE A 191 -13.83 0.68 17.28
C PHE A 191 -13.31 1.70 18.31
N PRO A 192 -12.91 1.27 19.53
CA PRO A 192 -12.43 2.19 20.57
C PRO A 192 -11.20 3.02 20.20
N MET A 193 -10.48 2.64 19.15
CA MET A 193 -9.27 3.34 18.69
C MET A 193 -9.56 4.37 17.59
N CYS A 194 -10.83 4.56 17.22
CA CYS A 194 -11.27 5.55 16.23
C CYS A 194 -10.53 5.47 14.88
N GLY A 195 -10.23 4.25 14.42
CA GLY A 195 -9.56 4.01 13.14
C GLY A 195 -10.54 3.89 11.98
N ASP A 196 -10.01 3.86 10.77
CA ASP A 196 -10.80 3.65 9.57
C ASP A 196 -10.81 2.17 9.19
N LEU A 197 -11.98 1.65 8.84
CA LEU A 197 -12.18 0.27 8.39
C LEU A 197 -12.66 0.29 6.94
N GLN A 198 -12.08 -0.52 6.07
CA GLN A 198 -12.43 -0.55 4.65
C GLN A 198 -12.56 -1.99 4.17
N ILE A 199 -13.62 -2.25 3.41
CA ILE A 199 -13.80 -3.48 2.65
C ILE A 199 -13.62 -3.17 1.16
N GLY A 200 -12.94 -4.07 0.45
CA GLY A 200 -12.69 -3.94 -0.98
C GLY A 200 -12.76 -5.26 -1.73
N VAL A 201 -12.50 -5.18 -3.02
CA VAL A 201 -12.25 -6.33 -3.90
C VAL A 201 -10.87 -6.14 -4.50
N GLN A 202 -10.06 -7.18 -4.49
CA GLN A 202 -8.74 -7.16 -5.08
C GLN A 202 -8.70 -8.16 -6.23
N ALA A 203 -8.19 -7.75 -7.38
CA ALA A 203 -8.04 -8.63 -8.53
C ALA A 203 -6.67 -8.41 -9.17
N CYS A 204 -6.00 -9.48 -9.57
CA CYS A 204 -4.72 -9.39 -10.24
C CYS A 204 -4.53 -10.54 -11.22
N ILE A 205 -3.82 -10.25 -12.31
CA ILE A 205 -3.33 -11.24 -13.26
C ILE A 205 -1.81 -11.09 -13.29
N TRP A 206 -1.11 -12.20 -13.10
CA TRP A 206 0.33 -12.28 -13.30
C TRP A 206 0.62 -13.25 -14.42
N ALA A 207 1.22 -12.76 -15.49
CA ALA A 207 1.65 -13.56 -16.62
C ALA A 207 3.16 -13.51 -16.73
N VAL A 208 3.79 -14.62 -17.11
CA VAL A 208 5.23 -14.64 -17.37
C VAL A 208 5.53 -15.25 -18.74
N PHE A 209 6.31 -14.50 -19.52
CA PHE A 209 6.70 -14.86 -20.88
C PHE A 209 8.17 -15.25 -20.91
N ASN A 210 8.49 -16.41 -21.47
CA ASN A 210 9.87 -16.83 -21.70
C ASN A 210 10.32 -16.38 -23.10
N PHE A 211 11.53 -15.82 -23.18
CA PHE A 211 12.17 -15.34 -24.42
C PHE A 211 13.39 -16.17 -24.82
N GLU A 212 13.77 -17.17 -24.02
CA GLU A 212 14.95 -18.01 -24.26
C GLU A 212 14.56 -19.43 -24.66
N ASP A 213 15.31 -20.00 -25.62
CA ASP A 213 15.11 -21.37 -26.10
C ASP A 213 13.67 -21.68 -26.56
N VAL A 214 12.96 -20.65 -27.06
CA VAL A 214 11.60 -20.78 -27.59
C VAL A 214 11.66 -21.55 -28.91
N PRO A 215 11.09 -22.77 -28.99
CA PRO A 215 11.10 -23.54 -30.22
C PRO A 215 10.42 -22.76 -31.35
N HIS A 216 11.10 -22.65 -32.49
CA HIS A 216 10.66 -21.84 -33.62
C HIS A 216 9.34 -22.36 -34.21
N MET A 217 8.22 -21.75 -33.82
CA MET A 217 7.08 -21.56 -34.72
C MET A 217 7.32 -20.25 -35.49
N ASP A 218 7.06 -20.23 -36.79
CA ASP A 218 7.30 -19.05 -37.62
C ASP A 218 6.59 -17.81 -37.04
N GLY A 219 7.37 -16.83 -36.57
CA GLY A 219 6.87 -15.54 -36.08
C GLY A 219 6.72 -15.36 -34.57
N THR A 220 6.99 -16.38 -33.74
CA THR A 220 6.91 -16.26 -32.26
C THR A 220 8.26 -15.87 -31.65
N CYS A 221 8.31 -14.75 -30.92
CA CYS A 221 9.51 -14.28 -30.21
C CYS A 221 9.55 -14.64 -28.72
N CYS A 222 8.43 -15.14 -28.19
CA CYS A 222 8.27 -15.55 -26.80
C CYS A 222 7.16 -16.62 -26.69
N GLU A 223 7.10 -17.27 -25.54
CA GLU A 223 6.01 -18.18 -25.16
C GLU A 223 5.44 -17.76 -23.81
N LEU A 224 4.12 -17.83 -23.63
CA LEU A 224 3.51 -17.70 -22.31
C LEU A 224 3.78 -18.98 -21.53
N VAL A 225 4.41 -18.86 -20.37
CA VAL A 225 4.71 -20.04 -19.52
C VAL A 225 3.59 -20.29 -18.54
N ASN A 226 3.14 -19.26 -17.82
CA ASN A 226 2.09 -19.39 -16.81
C ASN A 226 1.35 -18.07 -16.62
N THR A 227 0.05 -18.18 -16.31
CA THR A 227 -0.79 -17.07 -15.88
C THR A 227 -1.51 -17.43 -14.59
N ASP A 228 -1.32 -16.60 -13.56
CA ASP A 228 -2.03 -16.72 -12.28
C ASP A 228 -3.09 -15.63 -12.16
N TYR A 229 -4.26 -16.02 -11.68
CA TYR A 229 -5.39 -15.12 -11.43
C TYR A 229 -5.64 -15.07 -9.93
N LEU A 230 -5.68 -13.85 -9.38
CA LEU A 230 -6.07 -13.57 -8.01
C LEU A 230 -7.45 -12.90 -7.99
N LEU A 231 -8.31 -13.38 -7.10
CA LEU A 231 -9.46 -12.65 -6.61
C LEU A 231 -9.47 -12.67 -5.08
N GLY A 232 -9.58 -11.51 -4.44
CA GLY A 232 -9.58 -11.39 -2.99
C GLY A 232 -10.57 -10.37 -2.46
N ILE A 233 -10.93 -10.52 -1.19
CA ILE A 233 -11.78 -9.59 -0.44
C ILE A 233 -10.97 -9.11 0.77
N PRO A 234 -10.22 -8.00 0.62
CA PRO A 234 -9.51 -7.40 1.74
C PRO A 234 -10.45 -6.62 2.66
N LEU A 235 -10.33 -6.87 3.95
CA LEU A 235 -10.80 -6.01 5.04
C LEU A 235 -9.56 -5.35 5.67
N THR A 236 -9.44 -4.04 5.51
CA THR A 236 -8.29 -3.25 5.98
C THR A 236 -8.71 -2.33 7.10
N TYR A 237 -7.87 -2.20 8.11
CA TYR A 237 -8.11 -1.31 9.24
C TYR A 237 -6.83 -0.54 9.55
N ALA A 238 -6.92 0.77 9.70
CA ALA A 238 -5.75 1.59 10.02
C ALA A 238 -6.07 2.62 11.10
N PHE A 239 -5.13 2.79 12.03
CA PHE A 239 -5.17 3.80 13.08
C PHE A 239 -3.74 4.19 13.46
N ASP A 240 -3.49 5.49 13.63
CA ASP A 240 -2.17 6.02 13.95
C ASP A 240 -1.06 5.42 13.03
N ARG A 241 -0.06 4.73 13.59
CA ARG A 241 1.05 4.11 12.86
C ARG A 241 0.80 2.67 12.43
N TRP A 242 -0.37 2.12 12.74
CA TRP A 242 -0.72 0.73 12.50
C TRP A 242 -1.68 0.57 11.33
N ALA A 243 -1.44 -0.44 10.51
CA ALA A 243 -2.36 -0.89 9.48
C ALA A 243 -2.46 -2.41 9.49
N PHE A 244 -3.68 -2.91 9.31
CA PHE A 244 -4.01 -4.34 9.30
C PHE A 244 -4.76 -4.67 8.02
N ARG A 245 -4.54 -5.87 7.50
CA ARG A 245 -5.27 -6.41 6.35
C ARG A 245 -5.62 -7.86 6.64
N LEU A 246 -6.92 -8.16 6.77
CA LEU A 246 -7.44 -9.51 6.70
C LEU A 246 -7.94 -9.75 5.28
N ARG A 247 -7.45 -10.77 4.58
CA ARG A 247 -7.78 -11.03 3.18
C ARG A 247 -8.15 -12.49 2.99
N LEU A 248 -9.39 -12.74 2.57
CA LEU A 248 -9.76 -14.02 1.97
C LEU A 248 -9.51 -13.93 0.47
N TYR A 249 -8.79 -14.87 -0.10
CA TYR A 249 -8.49 -14.83 -1.53
C TYR A 249 -8.42 -16.22 -2.15
N HIS A 250 -8.63 -16.25 -3.46
CA HIS A 250 -8.51 -17.40 -4.33
C HIS A 250 -7.42 -17.11 -5.36
N ILE A 251 -6.54 -18.08 -5.58
CA ILE A 251 -5.61 -18.09 -6.72
C ILE A 251 -5.89 -19.32 -7.57
N SER A 252 -5.90 -19.13 -8.88
CA SER A 252 -5.91 -20.20 -9.88
C SER A 252 -4.82 -19.97 -10.91
N SER A 253 -4.07 -21.01 -11.23
CA SER A 253 -2.93 -20.96 -12.13
C SER A 253 -3.19 -21.75 -13.40
N HIS A 254 -2.88 -21.16 -14.55
CA HIS A 254 -3.03 -21.77 -15.85
C HIS A 254 -1.69 -21.76 -16.59
N LEU A 255 -1.19 -22.96 -16.86
CA LEU A 255 -0.03 -23.15 -17.71
C LEU A 255 -0.34 -22.68 -19.14
N GLY A 256 0.59 -21.93 -19.74
CA GLY A 256 0.42 -21.38 -21.08
C GLY A 256 0.34 -22.47 -22.15
N ASP A 257 -0.45 -22.21 -23.18
CA ASP A 257 -0.64 -23.13 -24.29
C ASP A 257 0.59 -23.18 -25.19
N GLU A 258 1.28 -22.06 -25.45
CA GLU A 258 2.55 -22.11 -26.20
C GLU A 258 3.59 -22.95 -25.47
N PHE A 259 3.71 -22.83 -24.15
CA PHE A 259 4.61 -23.69 -23.36
C PHE A 259 4.32 -25.18 -23.52
N LEU A 260 3.03 -25.56 -23.51
CA LEU A 260 2.59 -26.95 -23.69
C LEU A 260 2.79 -27.46 -25.11
N VAL A 261 2.52 -26.64 -26.12
CA VAL A 261 2.74 -26.96 -27.54
C VAL A 261 4.23 -27.18 -27.81
N ASN A 262 5.08 -26.31 -27.26
CA ASN A 262 6.53 -26.40 -27.37
C ASN A 262 7.11 -27.57 -26.57
N ARG A 263 6.39 -28.07 -25.56
CA ARG A 263 6.83 -29.16 -24.68
C ARG A 263 5.71 -30.18 -24.46
N PRO A 264 5.33 -30.97 -25.48
CA PRO A 264 4.19 -31.89 -25.41
C PRO A 264 4.36 -32.98 -24.35
N PHE A 265 5.59 -33.28 -23.93
CA PHE A 265 5.87 -34.21 -22.84
C PHE A 265 5.38 -33.72 -21.47
N PHE A 266 5.08 -32.42 -21.30
CA PHE A 266 4.47 -31.87 -20.10
C PHE A 266 2.95 -32.07 -20.03
N LEU A 267 2.27 -32.39 -21.15
CA LEU A 267 0.83 -32.62 -21.16
C LEU A 267 0.35 -33.64 -20.10
N PRO A 268 0.97 -34.83 -19.95
CA PRO A 268 0.58 -35.77 -18.90
C PRO A 268 1.01 -35.35 -17.48
N LEU A 269 1.89 -34.36 -17.34
CA LEU A 269 2.40 -33.85 -16.07
C LEU A 269 1.69 -32.57 -15.60
N ARG A 270 0.76 -32.05 -16.41
CA ARG A 270 0.04 -30.82 -16.11
C ARG A 270 -0.78 -30.99 -14.83
N MET A 271 -0.56 -30.09 -13.89
CA MET A 271 -1.35 -29.98 -12.66
C MET A 271 -2.28 -28.77 -12.73
N ASN A 272 -3.21 -28.66 -11.79
CA ASN A 272 -4.10 -27.52 -11.64
C ASN A 272 -3.86 -26.83 -10.28
N PRO A 273 -2.77 -26.04 -10.13
CA PRO A 273 -2.54 -25.28 -8.92
C PRO A 273 -3.67 -24.28 -8.72
N SER A 274 -4.46 -24.49 -7.67
CA SER A 274 -5.48 -23.57 -7.23
C SER A 274 -5.71 -23.75 -5.75
N PHE A 275 -5.87 -22.63 -5.04
CA PHE A 275 -6.13 -22.66 -3.61
C PHE A 275 -6.85 -21.40 -3.14
N GLU A 276 -7.59 -21.55 -2.05
CA GLU A 276 -8.17 -20.46 -1.27
C GLU A 276 -7.41 -20.33 0.05
N ALA A 277 -7.10 -19.09 0.42
CA ALA A 277 -6.37 -18.81 1.64
C ALA A 277 -6.94 -17.60 2.39
N LEU A 278 -6.74 -17.61 3.70
CA LEU A 278 -6.98 -16.51 4.61
C LEU A 278 -5.64 -15.98 5.08
N GLU A 279 -5.39 -14.69 4.85
CA GLU A 279 -4.17 -14.00 5.24
C GLU A 279 -4.49 -12.87 6.21
N PHE A 280 -3.66 -12.71 7.24
CA PHE A 280 -3.69 -11.54 8.11
C PHE A 280 -2.33 -10.84 8.13
N MET A 281 -2.25 -9.65 7.54
CA MET A 281 -1.04 -8.82 7.57
C MET A 281 -1.18 -7.68 8.57
N THR A 282 -0.10 -7.44 9.30
CA THR A 282 0.10 -6.27 10.16
C THR A 282 1.26 -5.46 9.64
N SER A 283 1.10 -4.14 9.62
CA SER A 283 2.11 -3.17 9.22
C SER A 283 2.25 -2.09 10.28
N TYR A 284 3.49 -1.73 10.60
CA TYR A 284 3.82 -0.70 11.57
C TYR A 284 4.81 0.30 11.00
N GLN A 285 4.44 1.58 11.05
CA GLN A 285 5.25 2.69 10.58
C GLN A 285 6.17 3.19 11.71
N ILE A 286 7.41 2.71 11.75
CA ILE A 286 8.38 3.06 12.81
C ILE A 286 8.74 4.56 12.73
N THR A 287 9.07 5.03 11.52
CA THR A 287 9.37 6.43 11.20
C THR A 287 8.67 6.82 9.91
N ARG A 288 8.72 8.09 9.48
CA ARG A 288 8.13 8.50 8.19
C ARG A 288 8.70 7.73 6.98
N GLY A 289 9.95 7.24 7.07
CA GLY A 289 10.62 6.52 5.99
C GLY A 289 10.70 5.01 6.20
N LEU A 290 10.62 4.50 7.42
CA LEU A 290 10.83 3.09 7.75
C LEU A 290 9.52 2.42 8.18
N ARG A 291 9.19 1.31 7.51
CA ARG A 291 8.01 0.48 7.73
C ARG A 291 8.41 -0.97 7.87
N VAL A 292 7.77 -1.68 8.79
CA VAL A 292 7.92 -3.14 8.94
C VAL A 292 6.55 -3.80 8.89
N TYR A 293 6.51 -5.04 8.40
CA TYR A 293 5.28 -5.81 8.32
C TYR A 293 5.53 -7.28 8.59
N PHE A 294 4.48 -7.95 9.04
CA PHE A 294 4.44 -9.38 9.34
C PHE A 294 3.01 -9.87 9.22
N GLY A 295 2.81 -11.07 8.69
CA GLY A 295 1.51 -11.71 8.67
C GLY A 295 1.55 -13.21 8.40
N PRO A 296 0.80 -14.02 9.17
CA PRO A 296 0.56 -15.41 8.84
C PRO A 296 -0.54 -15.55 7.78
N GLY A 297 -0.49 -16.67 7.07
CA GLY A 297 -1.55 -17.12 6.20
C GLY A 297 -1.88 -18.59 6.36
N LEU A 298 -3.12 -18.91 6.00
CA LEU A 298 -3.76 -20.20 6.16
C LEU A 298 -4.42 -20.61 4.84
N ILE A 299 -3.96 -21.70 4.24
CA ILE A 299 -4.64 -22.33 3.10
C ILE A 299 -5.84 -23.11 3.63
N LEU A 300 -7.03 -22.74 3.16
CA LEU A 300 -8.31 -23.33 3.54
C LEU A 300 -8.66 -24.53 2.65
N HIS A 301 -8.38 -24.41 1.37
CA HIS A 301 -8.66 -25.44 0.36
C HIS A 301 -7.64 -25.34 -0.77
N ASN A 302 -7.34 -26.46 -1.40
CA ASN A 302 -6.51 -26.53 -2.60
C ASN A 302 -6.97 -27.70 -3.50
N ASP A 303 -6.66 -27.58 -4.78
CA ASP A 303 -6.95 -28.61 -5.77
C ASP A 303 -6.13 -29.89 -5.50
N ARG A 304 -6.79 -31.06 -5.61
CA ARG A 304 -6.18 -32.37 -5.32
C ARG A 304 -5.04 -32.76 -6.26
N SER A 305 -4.96 -32.13 -7.44
CA SER A 305 -3.84 -32.33 -8.34
C SER A 305 -2.59 -31.59 -7.86
N PHE A 306 -2.70 -30.62 -6.94
CA PHE A 306 -1.55 -29.86 -6.47
C PHE A 306 -1.65 -29.60 -4.96
N ASP A 307 -1.32 -30.62 -4.18
CA ASP A 307 -1.40 -30.55 -2.72
C ASP A 307 -0.54 -29.42 -2.15
N MET A 308 -1.18 -28.50 -1.43
CA MET A 308 -0.54 -27.42 -0.69
C MET A 308 -0.65 -27.66 0.81
N GLU A 309 0.42 -27.36 1.55
CA GLU A 309 0.39 -27.41 3.01
C GLU A 309 -0.23 -26.15 3.61
N THR A 310 -0.71 -26.28 4.84
CA THR A 310 -1.70 -25.37 5.43
C THR A 310 -1.18 -23.98 5.76
N PHE A 311 0.08 -23.83 6.18
CA PHE A 311 0.56 -22.57 6.75
C PHE A 311 1.65 -21.90 5.92
N TYR A 312 1.70 -20.57 6.00
CA TYR A 312 2.82 -19.76 5.55
C TYR A 312 2.91 -18.47 6.38
N VAL A 313 4.05 -17.81 6.32
CA VAL A 313 4.26 -16.49 6.92
C VAL A 313 5.00 -15.59 5.93
N ASP A 314 4.64 -14.31 5.94
CA ASP A 314 5.25 -13.25 5.15
C ASP A 314 5.66 -12.11 6.09
N TYR A 315 6.86 -11.59 5.94
CA TYR A 315 7.36 -10.46 6.71
C TYR A 315 8.48 -9.72 6.00
N GLY A 316 8.62 -8.45 6.33
CA GLY A 316 9.62 -7.63 5.67
C GLY A 316 9.72 -6.21 6.21
N ALA A 317 10.56 -5.44 5.54
CA ALA A 317 10.83 -4.06 5.88
C ALA A 317 11.00 -3.21 4.62
N GLU A 318 10.61 -1.95 4.73
CA GLU A 318 10.75 -0.94 3.68
C GLU A 318 11.33 0.33 4.24
N TRP A 319 12.28 0.88 3.50
CA TRP A 319 12.93 2.12 3.82
C TRP A 319 12.89 3.07 2.63
N ARG A 320 12.32 4.26 2.85
CA ARG A 320 12.31 5.38 1.91
C ARG A 320 13.20 6.49 2.46
N PHE A 321 14.08 7.03 1.63
CA PHE A 321 15.06 8.04 2.02
C PHE A 321 15.44 8.95 0.84
N GLY A 322 16.12 10.07 1.15
CA GLY A 322 16.67 10.97 0.13
C GLY A 322 15.59 11.63 -0.76
N GLY A 323 14.44 11.97 -0.17
CA GLY A 323 13.33 12.60 -0.89
C GLY A 323 13.70 13.95 -1.49
N SER A 324 13.37 14.15 -2.76
CA SER A 324 13.67 15.35 -3.55
C SER A 324 12.39 15.91 -4.21
N ARG A 325 12.27 17.24 -4.24
CA ARG A 325 11.14 17.93 -4.88
C ARG A 325 11.52 18.43 -6.25
N PHE A 326 10.66 18.18 -7.23
CA PHE A 326 10.75 18.74 -8.56
C PHE A 326 9.60 19.72 -8.76
N VAL A 327 9.75 20.92 -8.19
CA VAL A 327 8.68 21.95 -8.10
C VAL A 327 8.13 22.33 -9.48
N CYS A 328 9.01 22.52 -10.46
CA CYS A 328 8.64 22.85 -11.84
C CYS A 328 7.72 21.81 -12.50
N HIS A 329 7.79 20.55 -12.08
CA HIS A 329 6.98 19.45 -12.61
C HIS A 329 5.90 18.98 -11.64
N ARG A 330 5.80 19.58 -10.44
CA ARG A 330 4.90 19.17 -9.35
C ARG A 330 5.04 17.68 -8.98
N LEU A 331 6.28 17.19 -8.94
CA LEU A 331 6.63 15.80 -8.58
C LEU A 331 7.46 15.71 -7.30
N TYR A 332 7.28 14.62 -6.57
CA TYR A 332 8.13 14.21 -5.46
C TYR A 332 8.80 12.88 -5.79
N GLY A 333 10.13 12.85 -5.69
CA GLY A 333 10.93 11.65 -5.92
C GLY A 333 11.58 11.16 -4.63
N THR A 334 11.64 9.86 -4.39
CA THR A 334 12.34 9.28 -3.23
C THR A 334 13.05 8.00 -3.61
N TRP A 335 14.21 7.75 -3.00
CA TRP A 335 14.81 6.42 -3.04
C TRP A 335 14.03 5.48 -2.14
N PHE A 336 14.00 4.20 -2.50
CA PHE A 336 13.47 3.16 -1.65
C PHE A 336 14.33 1.89 -1.70
N LEU A 337 14.30 1.16 -0.59
CA LEU A 337 14.83 -0.19 -0.45
C LEU A 337 13.80 -1.01 0.33
N ALA A 338 13.48 -2.20 -0.17
CA ALA A 338 12.48 -3.09 0.40
C ALA A 338 13.04 -4.50 0.44
N LEU A 339 12.81 -5.19 1.55
CA LEU A 339 13.07 -6.61 1.75
C LEU A 339 11.75 -7.28 2.12
N ASP A 340 11.49 -8.41 1.48
CA ASP A 340 10.33 -9.26 1.70
C ASP A 340 10.83 -10.69 1.86
N VAL A 341 10.30 -11.40 2.85
CA VAL A 341 10.71 -12.76 3.20
C VAL A 341 9.46 -13.58 3.44
N GLU A 342 9.37 -14.73 2.77
CA GLU A 342 8.30 -15.68 2.92
C GLU A 342 8.85 -17.03 3.40
N ASN A 343 8.07 -17.71 4.23
CA ASN A 343 8.31 -19.09 4.58
C ASN A 343 7.00 -19.86 4.46
N TRP A 344 6.96 -20.83 3.56
CA TRP A 344 5.80 -21.69 3.35
C TRP A 344 6.05 -23.07 3.93
N GLN A 345 5.04 -23.65 4.57
CA GLN A 345 5.11 -25.01 5.10
C GLN A 345 5.39 -26.03 3.98
N VAL A 346 4.76 -25.86 2.80
CA VAL A 346 4.96 -26.72 1.60
C VAL A 346 6.37 -26.64 1.01
N ARG A 347 7.16 -25.65 1.45
CA ARG A 347 8.56 -25.44 1.07
C ARG A 347 9.50 -25.76 2.23
N ASP A 348 9.06 -26.59 3.17
CA ASP A 348 9.78 -26.96 4.40
C ASP A 348 10.23 -25.76 5.24
N TRP A 349 9.46 -24.65 5.22
CA TRP A 349 9.80 -23.39 5.87
C TRP A 349 11.15 -22.79 5.45
N GLN A 350 11.67 -23.17 4.29
CA GLN A 350 12.92 -22.62 3.77
C GLN A 350 12.74 -21.13 3.47
N PHE A 351 13.83 -20.38 3.64
CA PHE A 351 13.83 -18.93 3.37
C PHE A 351 13.67 -18.68 1.88
N ASP A 352 12.63 -17.92 1.56
CA ASP A 352 12.38 -17.32 0.27
C ASP A 352 12.44 -15.81 0.48
N TRP A 353 13.32 -15.10 -0.21
CA TRP A 353 13.48 -13.67 0.02
C TRP A 353 13.66 -12.91 -1.28
N THR A 354 13.15 -11.68 -1.27
CA THR A 354 13.24 -10.74 -2.37
C THR A 354 13.66 -9.39 -1.85
N ILE A 355 14.72 -8.83 -2.44
CA ILE A 355 15.12 -7.45 -2.20
C ILE A 355 14.82 -6.61 -3.43
N LYS A 356 14.25 -5.42 -3.24
CA LYS A 356 13.91 -4.47 -4.31
C LYS A 356 14.38 -3.08 -3.93
N GLY A 357 15.13 -2.44 -4.81
CA GLY A 357 15.62 -1.08 -4.61
C GLY A 357 15.46 -0.24 -5.85
N GLY A 358 15.23 1.05 -5.67
CA GLY A 358 14.99 1.92 -6.82
C GLY A 358 14.58 3.33 -6.45
N TYR A 359 13.96 3.99 -7.44
CA TYR A 359 13.47 5.36 -7.31
C TYR A 359 11.98 5.42 -7.59
N GLU A 360 11.25 6.10 -6.70
CA GLU A 360 9.80 6.26 -6.73
C GLU A 360 9.45 7.71 -7.06
N PHE A 361 8.60 7.93 -8.05
CA PHE A 361 8.02 9.21 -8.43
C PHE A 361 6.54 9.25 -8.03
N SER A 362 6.13 10.33 -7.39
CA SER A 362 4.75 10.57 -6.96
C SER A 362 4.34 12.02 -7.21
N LYS A 363 3.05 12.31 -7.09
CA LYS A 363 2.58 13.70 -7.04
C LYS A 363 3.25 14.42 -5.87
N LEU A 364 3.49 15.72 -6.02
CA LEU A 364 4.14 16.52 -4.97
C LEU A 364 3.42 16.47 -3.61
N ALA A 365 2.09 16.29 -3.62
CA ALA A 365 1.29 16.09 -2.41
C ALA A 365 1.57 14.76 -1.68
N GLY A 366 2.33 13.84 -2.26
CA GLY A 366 2.67 12.53 -1.68
C GLY A 366 1.50 11.54 -1.59
N ILE A 367 0.30 11.93 -2.02
CA ILE A 367 -0.92 11.14 -1.97
C ILE A 367 -1.21 10.53 -3.35
N GLY A 368 -1.64 9.25 -3.34
CA GLY A 368 -2.10 8.54 -4.52
C GLY A 368 -1.08 7.56 -5.10
N ARG A 369 -1.33 7.17 -6.37
CA ARG A 369 -0.48 6.25 -7.12
C ARG A 369 0.89 6.86 -7.44
N LYS A 370 1.87 5.97 -7.55
CA LYS A 370 3.30 6.24 -7.71
C LYS A 370 3.88 5.36 -8.80
N MET A 371 4.87 5.89 -9.50
CA MET A 371 5.66 5.15 -10.48
C MET A 371 7.00 4.78 -9.86
N ARG A 372 7.43 3.53 -10.00
CA ARG A 372 8.72 3.05 -9.47
C ARG A 372 9.54 2.48 -10.60
N LEU A 373 10.79 2.90 -10.69
CA LEU A 373 11.84 2.23 -11.45
C LEU A 373 12.69 1.44 -10.45
N TYR A 374 12.92 0.16 -10.71
CA TYR A 374 13.57 -0.69 -9.72
C TYR A 374 14.49 -1.74 -10.34
N ALA A 375 15.45 -2.17 -9.53
CA ALA A 375 16.12 -3.44 -9.66
C ALA A 375 15.73 -4.33 -8.46
N SER A 376 15.54 -5.61 -8.69
CA SER A 376 15.30 -6.60 -7.64
C SER A 376 16.13 -7.85 -7.83
N TYR A 377 16.34 -8.56 -6.72
CA TYR A 377 16.92 -9.88 -6.72
C TYR A 377 16.09 -10.78 -5.81
N HIS A 378 15.78 -11.97 -6.32
CA HIS A 378 15.03 -12.99 -5.62
C HIS A 378 15.84 -14.28 -5.57
N ASP A 379 15.87 -14.90 -4.39
CA ASP A 379 16.49 -16.22 -4.16
C ASP A 379 15.56 -17.04 -3.27
N GLY A 380 15.02 -18.12 -3.83
CA GLY A 380 13.94 -18.85 -3.20
C GLY A 380 13.28 -19.83 -4.16
N PHE A 381 11.96 -19.76 -4.25
CA PHE A 381 11.14 -20.63 -5.05
C PHE A 381 10.39 -19.85 -6.12
N SER A 382 10.16 -20.52 -7.24
CA SER A 382 9.28 -20.02 -8.29
C SER A 382 7.90 -19.73 -7.70
N TYR A 383 7.28 -18.64 -8.13
CA TYR A 383 5.91 -18.31 -7.77
C TYR A 383 4.89 -18.82 -8.80
N GLU A 384 5.36 -19.39 -9.91
CA GLU A 384 4.60 -19.61 -11.14
C GLU A 384 3.86 -20.95 -11.10
N GLY A 385 2.57 -20.92 -10.73
CA GLY A 385 1.66 -22.04 -10.85
C GLY A 385 2.24 -23.40 -10.43
N GLN A 386 2.32 -24.34 -11.38
CA GLN A 386 2.74 -25.72 -11.06
C GLN A 386 4.22 -25.82 -10.71
N PHE A 387 4.99 -24.77 -10.97
CA PHE A 387 6.39 -24.68 -10.64
C PHE A 387 6.64 -24.11 -9.23
N PHE A 388 5.58 -23.80 -8.47
CA PHE A 388 5.63 -23.15 -7.16
C PHE A 388 6.55 -23.81 -6.11
N LYS A 389 6.85 -25.10 -6.29
CA LYS A 389 7.71 -25.93 -5.41
C LYS A 389 9.15 -26.05 -5.90
N LEU A 390 9.49 -25.47 -7.06
CA LEU A 390 10.83 -25.51 -7.65
C LEU A 390 11.64 -24.30 -7.20
N LYS A 391 12.91 -24.53 -6.86
CA LYS A 391 13.83 -23.46 -6.50
C LYS A 391 14.33 -22.72 -7.72
N THR A 392 14.43 -21.40 -7.60
CA THR A 392 15.03 -20.54 -8.61
C THR A 392 15.68 -19.33 -7.95
N ASN A 393 16.48 -18.62 -8.72
CA ASN A 393 16.92 -17.29 -8.38
C ASN A 393 17.06 -16.46 -9.64
N TYR A 394 16.80 -15.17 -9.52
CA TYR A 394 16.81 -14.26 -10.66
C TYR A 394 16.98 -12.82 -10.23
N GLY A 395 17.56 -12.02 -11.12
CA GLY A 395 17.53 -10.56 -11.04
C GLY A 395 16.43 -10.01 -11.94
N GLU A 396 15.80 -8.91 -11.53
CA GLU A 396 14.86 -8.18 -12.37
C GLU A 396 15.19 -6.71 -12.44
N PHE A 397 14.89 -6.10 -13.59
CA PHE A 397 14.84 -4.65 -13.76
C PHE A 397 13.50 -4.28 -14.38
N GLY A 398 12.78 -3.33 -13.79
CA GLY A 398 11.42 -3.07 -14.22
C GLY A 398 10.83 -1.75 -13.76
N LEU A 399 9.57 -1.59 -14.16
CA LEU A 399 8.72 -0.48 -13.77
C LEU A 399 7.45 -1.01 -13.10
N SER A 400 6.97 -0.29 -12.10
CA SER A 400 5.65 -0.54 -11.52
C SER A 400 4.87 0.74 -11.32
N TRP A 401 3.55 0.65 -11.42
CA TRP A 401 2.58 1.69 -11.17
C TRP A 401 1.54 1.21 -10.17
N GLY A 402 1.44 1.90 -9.04
CA GLY A 402 0.57 1.52 -7.93
C GLY A 402 0.77 2.45 -6.74
N PHE A 403 0.08 2.24 -5.63
CA PHE A 403 0.24 3.09 -4.44
C PHE A 403 1.53 2.83 -3.67
#